data_AF-A0A0B1SCV4-F1
#
_entry.id   AF-A0A0B1SCV4-F1
#
_cell.length_a   1.000
_cell.length_b   1.000
_cell.length_c   1.000
_cell.angle_alpha   90.00
_cell.angle_beta   90.00
_cell.angle_gamma   90.00
#
_symmetry.space_group_name_H-M   'P 1'
#
loop_
_entity.id
_entity.type
_entity.pdbx_description
1 polymer ?
#
loop_
_entity_poly.entity_id
_entity_poly.type
_entity_poly.pdbx_seq_one_letter_code
_entity_poly.pdbx_strand_id
1 'polypeptide(L)'
;MIATPQSLDTIRNSAEVKKLLAEIDEAEPLVKEYCQRLADEMLERRNLQKLFDDMIVNVRATVDLHERMLKEVRRKEERARNDLAEVRFCLEGHKMGIVEKIAEIEREIARTQKNKATEYHLGLLKAKLAKYRQQLLEPAGGKGGAKGDGFDVMKSGDARVAMV
;
A
#
# COMPACT_ATOMS: atom_id res chain seq x y z
N MET A 1 -10.68 25.68 -60.41
CA MET A 1 -11.04 26.57 -59.28
C MET A 1 -12.51 26.33 -59.03
N ILE A 2 -12.90 25.81 -57.87
CA ILE A 2 -14.33 25.61 -57.56
C ILE A 2 -14.99 26.99 -57.64
N ALA A 3 -16.05 27.10 -58.44
CA ALA A 3 -16.61 28.38 -58.87
C ALA A 3 -17.00 29.23 -57.65
N THR A 4 -16.24 30.29 -57.41
CA THR A 4 -16.73 31.38 -56.58
C THR A 4 -17.80 32.12 -57.37
N PRO A 5 -18.86 32.67 -56.74
CA PRO A 5 -19.91 33.39 -57.47
C PRO A 5 -19.37 34.50 -58.39
N GLN A 6 -18.24 35.10 -58.01
CA GLN A 6 -17.53 36.14 -58.76
C GLN A 6 -16.82 35.64 -60.02
N SER A 7 -16.47 34.35 -60.09
CA SER A 7 -15.83 33.75 -61.27
C SER A 7 -16.80 33.45 -62.42
N LEU A 8 -18.11 33.56 -62.16
CA LEU A 8 -19.16 33.34 -63.15
C LEU A 8 -19.40 34.59 -64.03
N ASP A 9 -19.13 35.79 -63.52
CA ASP A 9 -19.33 37.06 -64.23
C ASP A 9 -18.41 37.22 -65.46
N THR A 10 -17.29 36.49 -65.49
CA THR A 10 -16.30 36.52 -66.57
C THR A 10 -16.62 35.61 -67.75
N ILE A 11 -17.60 34.71 -67.63
CA ILE A 11 -17.88 33.68 -68.63
C ILE A 11 -18.80 34.25 -69.72
N ARG A 12 -18.37 34.20 -70.98
CA ARG A 12 -19.11 34.77 -72.13
C ARG A 12 -19.65 33.71 -73.10
N ASN A 13 -19.16 32.45 -73.00
CA ASN A 13 -19.41 31.40 -73.98
C ASN A 13 -20.09 30.16 -73.38
N SER A 14 -21.06 29.58 -74.09
CA SER A 14 -21.80 28.37 -73.68
C SER A 14 -20.89 27.14 -73.49
N ALA A 15 -19.80 27.04 -74.24
CA ALA A 15 -18.85 25.93 -74.15
C ALA A 15 -18.01 25.95 -72.86
N GLU A 16 -17.66 27.15 -72.37
CA GLU A 16 -16.89 27.32 -71.12
C GLU A 16 -17.75 26.99 -69.90
N VAL A 17 -19.03 27.37 -69.91
CA VAL A 17 -20.00 27.03 -68.86
C VAL A 17 -20.14 25.51 -68.71
N LYS A 18 -20.26 24.76 -69.82
CA LYS A 18 -20.40 23.30 -69.78
C LYS A 18 -19.17 22.58 -69.22
N LYS A 19 -17.97 23.10 -69.49
CA LYS A 19 -16.72 22.55 -68.93
C LYS A 19 -16.64 22.79 -67.43
N LEU A 20 -16.94 24.01 -66.99
CA LEU A 20 -16.97 24.35 -65.57
C LEU A 20 -18.05 23.56 -64.81
N LEU A 21 -19.20 23.31 -65.42
CA LEU A 21 -20.25 22.48 -64.82
C LEU A 21 -19.76 21.04 -64.61
N ALA A 22 -19.10 20.45 -65.62
CA ALA A 22 -18.54 19.10 -65.48
C ALA A 22 -17.46 19.03 -64.37
N GLU A 23 -16.60 20.05 -64.25
CA GLU A 23 -15.63 20.14 -63.16
C GLU A 23 -16.30 20.28 -61.78
N ILE A 24 -17.42 20.98 -61.69
CA ILE A 24 -18.21 21.12 -60.44
C ILE A 24 -18.89 19.81 -60.09
N ASP A 25 -19.51 19.13 -61.07
CA ASP A 25 -20.20 17.86 -60.89
C ASP A 25 -19.25 16.75 -60.40
N GLU A 26 -17.98 16.79 -60.81
CA GLU A 26 -16.93 15.89 -60.31
C GLU A 26 -16.43 16.29 -58.91
N ALA A 27 -16.34 17.58 -58.60
CA ALA A 27 -15.83 18.08 -57.33
C ALA A 27 -16.85 17.97 -56.18
N GLU A 28 -18.14 18.12 -56.45
CA GLU A 28 -19.20 18.09 -55.43
C GLU A 28 -19.21 16.80 -54.57
N PRO A 29 -19.22 15.58 -55.15
CA PRO A 29 -19.23 14.35 -54.35
C PRO A 29 -17.96 14.19 -53.49
N LEU A 30 -16.80 14.60 -54.01
CA LEU A 30 -15.53 14.52 -53.29
C LEU A 30 -15.51 15.43 -52.06
N VAL A 31 -15.99 16.67 -52.21
CA VAL A 31 -16.09 17.62 -51.09
C VAL A 31 -17.11 17.13 -50.08
N LYS A 32 -18.25 16.60 -50.53
CA LYS A 32 -19.28 16.05 -49.64
C LYS A 32 -18.75 14.89 -48.81
N GLU A 33 -18.05 13.95 -49.43
CA GLU A 33 -17.42 12.83 -48.73
C GLU A 33 -16.35 13.30 -47.75
N TYR A 34 -15.51 14.27 -48.15
CA TYR A 34 -14.51 14.86 -47.26
C TYR A 34 -15.13 15.53 -46.03
N CYS A 35 -16.16 16.37 -46.22
CA CYS A 35 -16.88 17.02 -45.14
C CYS A 35 -17.54 16.01 -44.20
N GLN A 36 -18.07 14.91 -44.73
CA GLN A 36 -18.68 13.86 -43.92
C GLN A 36 -17.63 13.11 -43.09
N ARG A 37 -16.51 12.70 -43.69
CA ARG A 37 -15.38 12.10 -42.94
C ARG A 37 -14.84 13.03 -41.86
N LEU A 38 -14.75 14.33 -42.16
CA LEU A 38 -14.31 15.31 -41.18
C LEU A 38 -15.31 15.44 -40.01
N ALA A 39 -16.61 15.41 -40.29
CA ALA A 39 -17.64 15.44 -39.27
C ALA A 39 -17.57 14.19 -38.35
N ASP A 40 -17.36 13.02 -38.93
CA ASP A 40 -17.19 11.77 -38.19
C ASP A 40 -15.94 11.81 -37.31
N GLU A 41 -14.79 12.27 -37.85
CA GLU A 41 -13.55 12.42 -37.09
C GLU A 41 -13.71 13.43 -35.93
N MET A 42 -14.43 14.54 -36.15
CA MET A 42 -14.72 15.51 -35.09
C MET A 42 -15.61 14.91 -33.99
N LEU A 43 -16.56 14.03 -34.35
CA LEU A 43 -17.40 13.32 -33.39
C LEU A 43 -16.58 12.33 -32.56
N GLU A 44 -15.71 11.55 -33.20
CA GLU A 44 -14.78 10.63 -32.53
C GLU A 44 -13.86 11.35 -31.56
N ARG A 45 -13.25 12.47 -31.97
CA ARG A 45 -12.41 13.30 -31.10
C ARG A 45 -13.18 13.80 -29.87
N ARG A 46 -14.44 14.23 -30.05
CA ARG A 46 -15.29 14.65 -28.93
C ARG A 46 -15.59 13.50 -27.98
N ASN A 47 -15.85 12.31 -28.50
CA ASN A 47 -16.10 11.12 -27.67
C ASN A 47 -14.85 10.71 -26.91
N LEU A 48 -13.69 10.74 -27.56
CA LEU A 48 -12.42 10.44 -26.94
C LEU A 48 -12.07 11.45 -25.83
N GLN A 49 -12.36 12.73 -26.04
CA GLN A 49 -12.17 13.76 -25.03
C GLN A 49 -13.01 13.47 -23.77
N LYS A 50 -14.29 13.09 -23.92
CA LYS A 50 -15.12 12.67 -22.78
C LYS A 50 -14.56 11.46 -22.05
N LEU A 51 -14.07 10.45 -22.79
CA LEU A 51 -13.47 9.26 -22.19
C LEU A 51 -12.22 9.60 -21.37
N PHE A 52 -11.39 10.52 -21.86
CA PHE A 52 -10.22 11.00 -21.12
C PHE A 52 -10.62 11.76 -19.86
N ASP A 53 -11.64 12.62 -19.93
CA ASP A 53 -12.15 13.34 -18.75
C ASP A 53 -12.67 12.36 -17.69
N ASP A 54 -13.46 11.35 -18.08
CA ASP A 54 -13.94 10.30 -17.18
C ASP A 54 -12.79 9.49 -16.57
N MET A 55 -11.76 9.17 -17.37
CA MET A 55 -10.58 8.48 -16.89
C MET A 55 -9.81 9.32 -15.86
N ILE A 56 -9.68 10.63 -16.07
CA ILE A 56 -9.02 11.54 -15.12
C ILE A 56 -9.78 11.55 -13.79
N VAL A 57 -11.12 11.62 -13.82
CA VAL A 57 -11.95 11.56 -12.61
C VAL A 57 -11.76 10.23 -11.89
N ASN A 58 -11.77 9.11 -12.62
CA ASN A 58 -11.55 7.79 -12.03
C ASN A 58 -10.16 7.66 -11.41
N VAL A 59 -9.11 8.15 -12.06
CA VAL A 59 -7.74 8.12 -11.52
C VAL A 59 -7.63 8.99 -10.26
N ARG A 60 -8.28 10.16 -10.23
CA ARG A 60 -8.31 10.99 -9.01
C ARG A 60 -9.00 10.27 -7.86
N ALA A 61 -10.15 9.63 -8.13
CA ALA A 61 -10.88 8.87 -7.13
C ALA A 61 -10.07 7.67 -6.60
N THR A 62 -9.32 6.97 -7.47
CA THR A 62 -8.45 5.88 -7.02
C THR A 62 -7.30 6.41 -6.18
N VAL A 63 -6.66 7.53 -6.55
CA VAL A 63 -5.61 8.16 -5.73
C VAL A 63 -6.14 8.52 -4.34
N ASP A 64 -7.32 9.12 -4.24
CA ASP A 64 -7.95 9.47 -2.96
C ASP A 64 -8.19 8.22 -2.08
N LEU A 65 -8.62 7.11 -2.68
CA LEU A 65 -8.79 5.84 -1.97
C LEU A 65 -7.46 5.30 -1.46
N HIS A 66 -6.41 5.30 -2.29
CA HIS A 66 -5.08 4.84 -1.91
C HIS A 66 -4.49 5.69 -0.77
N GLU A 67 -4.68 7.01 -0.80
CA GLU A 67 -4.26 7.88 0.30
C GLU A 67 -4.95 7.54 1.62
N ARG A 68 -6.25 7.23 1.59
CA ARG A 68 -6.99 6.80 2.79
C ARG A 68 -6.45 5.50 3.34
N MET A 69 -6.23 4.50 2.48
CA MET A 69 -5.63 3.22 2.89
C MET A 69 -4.24 3.41 3.49
N LEU A 70 -3.39 4.24 2.86
CA LEU A 70 -2.05 4.54 3.38
C LEU A 70 -2.08 5.20 4.75
N LYS A 71 -3.04 6.11 5.01
CA LYS A 71 -3.23 6.71 6.34
C LYS A 71 -3.59 5.66 7.39
N GLU A 72 -4.48 4.73 7.06
CA GLU A 72 -4.85 3.64 7.98
C GLU A 72 -3.70 2.69 8.27
N VAL A 73 -2.94 2.31 7.24
CA VAL A 73 -1.76 1.45 7.38
C VAL A 73 -0.71 2.14 8.26
N ARG A 74 -0.39 3.41 8.00
CA ARG A 74 0.54 4.18 8.84
C ARG A 74 0.09 4.24 10.30
N ARG A 75 -1.21 4.45 10.55
CA ARG A 75 -1.77 4.45 11.91
C ARG A 75 -1.67 3.08 12.59
N LYS A 76 -1.80 1.98 11.84
CA LYS A 76 -1.60 0.62 12.36
C LYS A 76 -0.11 0.35 12.65
N GLU A 77 0.78 0.77 11.76
CA GLU A 77 2.23 0.67 11.93
C GLU A 77 2.70 1.41 13.17
N GLU A 78 2.21 2.64 13.38
CA GLU A 78 2.56 3.44 14.55
C GLU A 78 2.09 2.79 15.86
N ARG A 79 0.88 2.21 15.88
CA ARG A 79 0.39 1.43 17.03
C ARG A 79 1.28 0.22 17.31
N ALA A 80 1.54 -0.61 16.30
CA ALA A 80 2.40 -1.78 16.46
C ALA A 80 3.82 -1.42 16.90
N ARG A 81 4.35 -0.28 16.43
CA ARG A 81 5.65 0.24 16.85
C ARG A 81 5.63 0.67 18.33
N ASN A 82 4.57 1.30 18.79
CA ASN A 82 4.39 1.67 20.19
C ASN A 82 4.24 0.42 21.08
N ASP A 83 3.43 -0.55 20.67
CA ASP A 83 3.26 -1.82 21.38
C ASP A 83 4.60 -2.56 21.51
N LEU A 84 5.40 -2.60 20.43
CA LEU A 84 6.75 -3.15 20.46
C LEU A 84 7.68 -2.39 21.40
N ALA A 85 7.58 -1.07 21.45
CA ALA A 85 8.38 -0.25 22.36
C ALA A 85 7.99 -0.52 23.84
N GLU A 86 6.70 -0.66 24.12
CA GLU A 86 6.19 -1.01 25.45
C GLU A 86 6.65 -2.41 25.89
N VAL A 87 6.50 -3.42 25.02
CA VAL A 87 6.97 -4.78 25.28
C VAL A 87 8.48 -4.79 25.52
N ARG A 88 9.24 -4.06 24.69
CA ARG A 88 10.70 -3.90 24.88
C ARG A 88 11.02 -3.30 26.25
N PHE A 89 10.34 -2.21 26.63
CA PHE A 89 10.55 -1.56 27.92
C PHE A 89 10.25 -2.50 29.10
N CYS A 90 9.13 -3.23 29.05
CA CYS A 90 8.78 -4.21 30.07
C CYS A 90 9.81 -5.34 30.18
N LEU A 91 10.31 -5.85 29.05
CA LEU A 91 11.33 -6.90 29.04
C LEU A 91 12.69 -6.41 29.57
N GLU A 92 13.11 -5.20 29.20
CA GLU A 92 14.33 -4.59 29.70
C GLU A 92 14.24 -4.32 31.21
N GLY A 93 13.10 -3.82 31.70
CA GLY A 93 12.85 -3.64 33.13
C GLY A 93 12.86 -4.96 33.90
N HIS A 94 12.23 -6.01 33.36
CA HIS A 94 12.25 -7.34 33.97
C HIS A 94 13.67 -7.94 34.04
N LYS A 95 14.43 -7.78 32.94
CA LYS A 95 15.82 -8.23 32.87
C LYS A 95 16.69 -7.51 33.90
N MET A 96 16.54 -6.19 34.04
CA MET A 96 17.28 -5.39 35.03
C MET A 96 17.01 -5.86 36.46
N GLY A 97 15.74 -6.07 36.82
CA GLY A 97 15.36 -6.53 38.17
C GLY A 97 15.84 -7.93 38.52
N ILE A 98 16.02 -8.83 37.54
CA ILE A 98 16.63 -10.16 37.77
C ILE A 98 18.14 -10.02 37.98
N VAL A 99 18.82 -9.18 37.19
CA VAL A 99 20.26 -8.96 37.31
C VAL A 99 20.63 -8.35 38.67
N GLU A 100 19.84 -7.41 39.17
CA GLU A 100 20.01 -6.83 40.52
C GLU A 100 19.93 -7.91 41.61
N LYS A 101 18.92 -8.79 41.54
CA LYS A 101 18.75 -9.91 42.48
C LYS A 101 19.91 -10.92 42.41
N ILE A 102 20.44 -11.17 41.22
CA ILE A 102 21.64 -12.01 41.03
C ILE A 102 22.84 -11.36 41.73
N ALA A 103 23.07 -10.06 41.52
CA ALA A 103 24.18 -9.33 42.12
C ALA A 103 24.09 -9.25 43.65
N GLU A 104 22.89 -9.16 44.22
CA GLU A 104 22.67 -9.24 45.67
C GLU A 104 23.08 -10.59 46.25
N ILE A 105 22.64 -11.68 45.61
CA ILE A 105 22.98 -13.05 46.04
C ILE A 105 24.49 -13.30 45.91
N GLU A 106 25.12 -12.85 44.83
CA GLU A 106 26.57 -12.98 44.65
C GLU A 106 27.35 -12.20 45.72
N ARG A 107 26.90 -10.98 46.08
CA ARG A 107 27.46 -10.21 47.20
C ARG A 107 27.25 -10.88 48.56
N GLU A 108 26.15 -11.57 48.77
CA GLU A 108 25.87 -12.31 50.00
C GLU A 108 26.73 -13.58 50.11
N ILE A 109 26.89 -14.32 49.01
CA ILE A 109 27.78 -15.48 48.94
C ILE A 109 29.23 -15.07 49.20
N ALA A 110 29.70 -13.96 48.61
CA ALA A 110 31.06 -13.48 48.80
C ALA A 110 31.36 -13.03 50.24
N ARG A 111 30.37 -12.52 50.96
CA ARG A 111 30.52 -12.09 52.37
C ARG A 111 30.43 -13.24 53.38
N THR A 112 29.78 -14.34 53.02
CA THR A 112 29.53 -15.46 53.93
C THR A 112 30.76 -16.37 54.03
N GLN A 113 31.32 -16.54 55.24
CA GLN A 113 32.38 -17.52 55.47
C GLN A 113 31.82 -18.95 55.45
N LYS A 114 32.52 -19.87 54.78
CA LYS A 114 32.11 -21.28 54.69
C LYS A 114 32.47 -22.03 55.97
N ASN A 115 31.47 -22.41 56.76
CA ASN A 115 31.60 -23.25 57.95
C ASN A 115 30.39 -24.20 58.07
N LYS A 116 30.45 -25.18 58.97
CA LYS A 116 29.40 -26.22 59.11
C LYS A 116 28.01 -25.68 59.45
N ALA A 117 27.93 -24.50 60.08
CA ALA A 117 26.66 -23.84 60.39
C ALA A 117 26.08 -23.05 59.20
N THR A 118 26.93 -22.55 58.29
CA THR A 118 26.53 -21.73 57.14
C THR A 118 26.39 -22.51 55.82
N GLU A 119 26.79 -23.79 55.80
CA GLU A 119 26.69 -24.64 54.59
C GLU A 119 25.26 -24.76 54.05
N TYR A 120 24.26 -24.87 54.93
CA TYR A 120 22.85 -24.92 54.52
C TYR A 120 22.40 -23.61 53.83
N HIS A 121 22.78 -22.45 54.41
CA HIS A 121 22.48 -21.13 53.84
C HIS A 121 23.16 -20.91 52.47
N LEU A 122 24.44 -21.29 52.35
CA LEU A 122 25.17 -21.23 51.08
C LEU A 122 24.55 -22.13 50.00
N GLY A 123 24.04 -23.30 50.39
CA GLY A 123 23.29 -24.19 49.48
C GLY A 123 22.01 -23.53 48.95
N LEU A 124 21.22 -22.90 49.83
CA LEU A 124 20.02 -22.17 49.43
C LEU A 124 20.31 -20.97 48.53
N LEU A 125 21.38 -20.20 48.81
CA LEU A 125 21.78 -19.06 47.98
C LEU A 125 22.20 -19.50 46.57
N LYS A 126 22.95 -20.61 46.45
CA LYS A 126 23.33 -21.17 45.13
C LYS A 126 22.12 -21.71 44.35
N ALA A 127 21.16 -22.33 45.03
CA ALA A 127 19.91 -22.77 44.39
C ALA A 127 19.08 -21.59 43.86
N LYS A 128 18.97 -20.50 44.64
CA LYS A 128 18.32 -19.25 44.20
C LYS A 128 19.04 -18.62 43.01
N LEU A 129 20.39 -18.60 43.02
CA LEU A 129 21.19 -18.10 41.90
C LEU A 129 20.92 -18.87 40.60
N ALA A 130 20.89 -20.22 40.66
CA ALA A 130 20.58 -21.05 39.49
C ALA A 130 19.18 -20.76 38.93
N LYS A 131 18.18 -20.60 39.81
CA LYS A 131 16.80 -20.26 39.42
C LYS A 131 16.71 -18.91 38.71
N TYR A 132 17.36 -17.86 39.22
CA TYR A 132 17.36 -16.55 38.58
C TYR A 132 18.14 -16.52 37.26
N ARG A 133 19.24 -17.28 37.15
CA ARG A 133 19.96 -17.45 35.87
C ARG A 133 19.08 -18.15 34.83
N GLN A 134 18.32 -19.17 35.22
CA GLN A 134 17.37 -19.83 34.32
C GLN A 134 16.26 -18.89 33.84
N GLN A 135 15.71 -18.04 34.73
CA GLN A 135 14.70 -17.03 34.39
C GLN A 135 15.20 -15.93 33.44
N LEU A 136 16.52 -15.76 33.30
CA LEU A 136 17.11 -14.81 32.35
C LEU A 136 17.25 -15.41 30.94
N LEU A 137 17.38 -16.75 30.83
CA LEU A 137 17.48 -17.48 29.56
C LEU A 137 16.12 -17.86 29.00
N GLU A 138 15.19 -18.30 29.84
CA GLU A 138 13.80 -18.49 29.42
C GLU A 138 13.08 -17.14 29.42
N PRO A 139 12.61 -16.62 28.26
CA PRO A 139 11.71 -15.48 28.30
C PRO A 139 10.52 -15.88 29.18
N ALA A 140 10.17 -15.02 30.14
CA ALA A 140 9.09 -15.24 31.10
C ALA A 140 7.66 -15.34 30.47
N GLY A 141 7.55 -15.65 29.17
CA GLY A 141 6.31 -15.91 28.44
C GLY A 141 5.99 -17.41 28.23
N GLY A 142 6.81 -18.34 28.72
CA GLY A 142 6.65 -19.78 28.45
C GLY A 142 5.70 -20.57 29.36
N LYS A 143 4.98 -19.94 30.29
CA LYS A 143 4.06 -20.64 31.23
C LYS A 143 2.69 -19.99 31.24
N GLY A 144 1.93 -20.28 30.19
CA GLY A 144 0.55 -19.85 30.03
C GLY A 144 -0.07 -20.50 28.81
N GLY A 145 0.00 -21.84 28.72
CA GLY A 145 -0.83 -22.61 27.80
C GLY A 145 -2.30 -22.51 28.23
N ALA A 146 -2.92 -21.36 27.97
CA ALA A 146 -4.36 -21.24 27.95
C ALA A 146 -4.84 -21.80 26.61
N LYS A 147 -5.64 -22.87 26.67
CA LYS A 147 -6.57 -23.21 25.59
C LYS A 147 -7.45 -21.97 25.37
N GLY A 148 -7.20 -21.20 24.32
CA GLY A 148 -7.92 -19.95 24.08
C GLY A 148 -7.60 -19.36 22.72
N ASP A 149 -8.58 -19.55 21.84
CA ASP A 149 -8.83 -18.97 20.52
C ASP A 149 -7.76 -19.01 19.43
N GLY A 150 -8.20 -19.53 18.29
CA GLY A 150 -7.39 -19.80 17.13
C GLY A 150 -6.76 -18.53 16.56
N PHE A 151 -5.72 -18.76 15.78
CA PHE A 151 -5.12 -17.77 14.92
C PHE A 151 -6.14 -17.40 13.83
N ASP A 152 -7.12 -16.55 14.15
CA ASP A 152 -8.06 -16.01 13.17
C ASP A 152 -7.30 -14.99 12.33
N VAL A 153 -6.67 -15.49 11.27
CA VAL A 153 -6.21 -14.66 10.17
C VAL A 153 -7.47 -14.09 9.55
N MET A 154 -7.82 -12.84 9.89
CA MET A 154 -8.80 -12.06 9.15
C MET A 154 -8.39 -12.12 7.67
N LYS A 155 -9.12 -12.94 6.90
CA LYS A 155 -8.88 -13.13 5.46
C LYS A 155 -9.21 -11.82 4.74
N SER A 156 -8.24 -10.92 4.64
CA SER A 156 -8.27 -9.83 3.67
C SER A 156 -7.27 -10.15 2.56
N GLY A 157 -7.77 -10.78 1.49
CA GLY A 157 -7.02 -11.08 0.26
C GLY A 157 -7.65 -12.21 -0.56
N ASP A 158 -7.79 -12.01 -1.87
CA ASP A 158 -8.26 -12.99 -2.86
C ASP A 158 -7.23 -14.11 -3.11
N ALA A 159 -6.94 -14.93 -2.10
CA ALA A 159 -6.09 -16.10 -2.26
C ALA A 159 -6.72 -17.33 -1.61
N ARG A 160 -7.37 -18.16 -2.44
CA ARG A 160 -7.69 -19.55 -2.08
C ARG A 160 -6.38 -20.34 -2.08
N VAL A 161 -5.90 -20.73 -0.91
CA VAL A 161 -4.90 -21.80 -0.78
C VAL A 161 -5.57 -22.96 -0.08
N ALA A 162 -5.79 -24.05 -0.81
CA ALA A 162 -6.11 -25.34 -0.24
C ALA A 162 -4.80 -26.02 0.17
N MET A 163 -4.70 -26.45 1.43
CA MET A 163 -3.64 -27.34 1.90
C MET A 163 -4.22 -28.76 1.95
N VAL A 164 -3.50 -29.72 1.35
CA VAL A 164 -3.69 -31.16 1.60
C VAL A 164 -2.88 -31.55 2.82
#